data_AF-A0A7X8XFW8-F1
#
_entry.id   AF-A0A7X8XFW8-F1
#
_cell.length_a   1.000
_cell.length_b   1.000
_cell.length_c   1.000
_cell.angle_alpha   90.00
_cell.angle_beta   90.00
_cell.angle_gamma   90.00
#
_symmetry.space_group_name_H-M   'P 1'
#
loop_
_entity.id
_entity.type
_entity.pdbx_description
1 polymer ?
#
loop_
_entity_poly.entity_id
_entity_poly.type
_entity_poly.pdbx_seq_one_letter_code
_entity_poly.pdbx_strand_id
1 'polypeptide(L)'
;RTTDPAKRRLLMLTLGGNFHNLATSELRQILASPFSPDKLEAVRTLADRPRKALLDDLIRVAKDDDSFVQLDAIAALGSYRKEERAREALLALVLHGRWASVRSMASKSLARVSEGTEYLSLINELSHSARHIDETIDYLVAKQIMDRSGSYLTEFFISIDQGRSPTFRQTRYAVIASMIKFDSPRLALIYERMNLGNKDYLSTFLSEARDLALIDLNYSKILNWFAGGDWEAVRTLCIQILEGSDVSFNERYDHLKIGLLKAKTMDIEVFDIQDMLALLYFSYSLGKNVRQ
;
A
#
# COMPACT_ATOMS: atom_id res chain seq x y z
N ARG A 1 -27.35 -1.42 -34.09
CA ARG A 1 -26.93 -1.74 -32.70
C ARG A 1 -25.83 -2.80 -32.80
N THR A 2 -24.62 -2.49 -32.32
CA THR A 2 -23.49 -3.43 -32.32
C THR A 2 -23.43 -4.13 -30.96
N THR A 3 -23.29 -5.46 -30.98
CA THR A 3 -23.18 -6.36 -29.83
C THR A 3 -21.73 -6.60 -29.39
N ASP A 4 -20.76 -5.94 -30.05
CA ASP A 4 -19.34 -6.15 -29.83
C ASP A 4 -18.80 -5.16 -28.76
N PRO A 5 -18.35 -5.67 -27.59
CA PRO A 5 -17.84 -4.84 -26.49
C PRO A 5 -16.59 -4.03 -26.86
N ALA A 6 -15.73 -4.55 -27.75
CA ALA A 6 -14.50 -3.87 -28.15
C ALA A 6 -14.80 -2.68 -29.08
N LYS A 7 -15.76 -2.83 -29.99
CA LYS A 7 -16.23 -1.73 -30.85
C LYS A 7 -16.94 -0.64 -30.05
N ARG A 8 -17.66 -1.00 -28.98
CA ARG A 8 -18.29 -0.02 -28.07
C ARG A 8 -17.24 0.80 -27.33
N ARG A 9 -16.17 0.14 -26.87
CA ARG A 9 -15.00 0.75 -26.22
C ARG A 9 -14.30 1.76 -27.13
N LEU A 10 -14.07 1.38 -28.39
CA LEU A 10 -13.46 2.24 -29.40
C LEU A 10 -14.32 3.46 -29.73
N LEU A 11 -15.65 3.28 -29.83
CA LEU A 11 -16.61 4.37 -30.07
C LEU A 11 -16.71 5.36 -28.90
N MET A 12 -16.65 4.88 -27.65
CA MET A 12 -16.60 5.73 -26.44
C MET A 12 -15.34 6.61 -26.40
N LEU A 13 -14.24 6.15 -26.98
CA LEU A 13 -12.94 6.85 -26.97
C LEU A 13 -12.81 7.93 -28.07
N THR A 14 -13.56 7.86 -29.17
CA THR A 14 -13.29 8.63 -30.41
C THR A 14 -14.18 9.85 -30.72
N LEU A 15 -15.19 10.21 -29.90
CA LEU A 15 -16.24 11.17 -30.31
C LEU A 15 -16.36 12.41 -29.39
N GLY A 16 -15.68 13.52 -29.72
CA GLY A 16 -15.37 14.63 -28.78
C GLY A 16 -16.04 16.01 -28.97
N GLY A 17 -17.20 16.14 -29.64
CA GLY A 17 -17.82 17.47 -29.88
C GLY A 17 -19.22 17.64 -29.26
N ASN A 18 -20.24 17.11 -29.95
CA ASN A 18 -21.65 17.14 -29.50
C ASN A 18 -22.07 15.89 -28.67
N PHE A 19 -21.21 14.88 -28.60
CA PHE A 19 -21.47 13.61 -27.91
C PHE A 19 -21.15 13.65 -26.42
N HIS A 20 -20.54 14.71 -25.89
CA HIS A 20 -20.27 14.78 -24.45
C HIS A 20 -21.55 14.71 -23.62
N ASN A 21 -22.63 15.36 -24.04
CA ASN A 21 -23.91 15.31 -23.36
C ASN A 21 -24.60 13.95 -23.52
N LEU A 22 -24.59 13.36 -24.74
CA LEU A 22 -25.17 12.04 -24.99
C LEU A 22 -24.40 10.93 -24.24
N ALA A 23 -23.07 10.97 -24.26
CA ALA A 23 -22.24 10.05 -23.50
C ALA A 23 -22.42 10.25 -21.98
N THR A 24 -22.72 11.47 -21.53
CA THR A 24 -23.02 11.74 -20.12
C THR A 24 -24.39 11.19 -19.73
N SER A 25 -25.42 11.34 -20.57
CA SER A 25 -26.73 10.74 -20.30
C SER A 25 -26.70 9.21 -20.33
N GLU A 26 -25.95 8.60 -21.25
CA GLU A 26 -25.76 7.15 -21.32
C GLU A 26 -25.05 6.61 -20.06
N LEU A 27 -23.94 7.25 -19.66
CA LEU A 27 -23.26 6.89 -18.40
C LEU A 27 -24.18 7.05 -17.19
N ARG A 28 -25.00 8.11 -17.15
CA ARG A 28 -26.00 8.29 -16.07
C ARG A 28 -27.00 7.14 -16.03
N GLN A 29 -27.53 6.72 -17.18
CA GLN A 29 -28.44 5.57 -17.27
C GLN A 29 -27.77 4.28 -16.80
N ILE A 30 -26.52 4.05 -17.20
CA ILE A 30 -25.73 2.88 -16.76
C ILE A 30 -25.54 2.89 -15.23
N LEU A 31 -25.19 4.03 -14.64
CA LEU A 31 -25.00 4.15 -13.18
C LEU A 31 -26.32 3.98 -12.41
N ALA A 32 -27.43 4.49 -12.95
CA ALA A 32 -28.76 4.36 -12.36
C ALA A 32 -29.31 2.94 -12.44
N SER A 33 -28.86 2.13 -13.41
CA SER A 33 -29.27 0.73 -13.52
C SER A 33 -28.74 -0.08 -12.34
N PRO A 34 -29.57 -0.87 -11.64
CA PRO A 34 -29.12 -1.71 -10.52
C PRO A 34 -28.17 -2.81 -11.01
N PHE A 35 -28.35 -3.30 -12.25
CA PHE A 35 -27.58 -4.40 -12.81
C PHE A 35 -27.30 -4.19 -14.30
N SER A 36 -26.48 -3.19 -14.62
CA SER A 36 -25.93 -3.02 -15.97
C SER A 36 -24.61 -3.80 -16.10
N PRO A 37 -24.41 -4.60 -17.16
CA PRO A 37 -23.14 -5.26 -17.41
C PRO A 37 -22.00 -4.25 -17.63
N ASP A 38 -22.33 -3.04 -18.06
CA ASP A 38 -21.38 -1.97 -18.37
C ASP A 38 -21.09 -1.08 -17.14
N LYS A 39 -21.70 -1.35 -15.96
CA LYS A 39 -21.61 -0.48 -14.78
C LYS A 39 -20.19 -0.34 -14.25
N LEU A 40 -19.44 -1.45 -14.17
CA LEU A 40 -18.05 -1.44 -13.74
C LEU A 40 -17.16 -0.63 -14.70
N GLU A 41 -17.36 -0.80 -16.01
CA GLU A 41 -16.61 -0.05 -17.02
C GLU A 41 -16.96 1.45 -17.00
N ALA A 42 -18.22 1.79 -16.76
CA ALA A 42 -18.65 3.17 -16.57
C ALA A 42 -17.98 3.82 -15.35
N VAL A 43 -17.94 3.13 -14.21
CA VAL A 43 -17.25 3.61 -13.00
C VAL A 43 -15.75 3.81 -13.26
N ARG A 44 -15.08 2.84 -13.89
CA ARG A 44 -13.65 2.97 -14.26
C ARG A 44 -13.40 4.12 -15.22
N THR A 45 -14.29 4.32 -16.19
CA THR A 45 -14.22 5.46 -17.11
C THR A 45 -14.30 6.80 -16.36
N LEU A 46 -15.10 6.89 -15.30
CA LEU A 46 -15.17 8.09 -14.46
C LEU A 46 -13.95 8.26 -13.55
N ALA A 47 -13.27 7.17 -13.17
CA ALA A 47 -11.98 7.25 -12.49
C ALA A 47 -10.90 7.83 -13.41
N ASP A 48 -10.83 7.38 -14.67
CA ASP A 48 -9.83 7.80 -15.65
C ASP A 48 -10.10 9.21 -16.19
N ARG A 49 -11.38 9.54 -16.40
CA ARG A 49 -11.84 10.82 -16.96
C ARG A 49 -13.01 11.37 -16.12
N PRO A 50 -12.72 12.00 -14.97
CA PRO A 50 -13.75 12.54 -14.07
C PRO A 50 -14.70 13.49 -14.77
N ARG A 51 -16.01 13.32 -14.53
CA ARG A 51 -17.06 14.19 -15.07
C ARG A 51 -17.88 14.77 -13.92
N LYS A 52 -17.75 16.08 -13.67
CA LYS A 52 -18.46 16.78 -12.59
C LYS A 52 -19.98 16.59 -12.66
N ALA A 53 -20.54 16.54 -13.88
CA ALA A 53 -21.97 16.34 -14.11
C ALA A 53 -22.51 14.96 -13.69
N LEU A 54 -21.63 14.00 -13.39
CA LEU A 54 -21.97 12.64 -12.93
C LEU A 54 -21.50 12.37 -11.51
N LEU A 55 -20.96 13.38 -10.81
CA LEU A 55 -20.43 13.20 -9.47
C LEU A 55 -21.51 12.70 -8.49
N ASP A 56 -22.70 13.29 -8.51
CA ASP A 56 -23.78 12.88 -7.60
C ASP A 56 -24.29 11.46 -7.91
N ASP A 57 -24.28 11.06 -9.18
CA ASP A 57 -24.62 9.71 -9.61
C ASP A 57 -23.58 8.69 -9.11
N LEU A 58 -22.29 9.03 -9.21
CA LEU A 58 -21.20 8.20 -8.69
C LEU A 58 -21.22 8.11 -7.16
N ILE A 59 -21.49 9.22 -6.46
CA ILE A 59 -21.64 9.25 -5.00
C ILE A 59 -22.78 8.33 -4.56
N ARG A 60 -23.90 8.32 -5.29
CA ARG A 60 -25.03 7.41 -5.01
C ARG A 60 -24.60 5.95 -5.08
N VAL A 61 -23.83 5.57 -6.11
CA VAL A 61 -23.28 4.21 -6.26
C VAL A 61 -22.27 3.87 -5.16
N ALA A 62 -21.45 4.82 -4.73
CA ALA A 62 -20.46 4.61 -3.66
C ALA A 62 -21.10 4.45 -2.26
N LYS A 63 -22.25 5.08 -2.02
CA LYS A 63 -23.01 5.00 -0.75
C LYS A 63 -24.00 3.84 -0.69
N ASP A 64 -24.20 3.13 -1.79
CA ASP A 64 -25.08 1.97 -1.86
C ASP A 64 -24.32 0.71 -1.41
N ASP A 65 -24.65 0.22 -0.22
CA ASP A 65 -24.02 -0.96 0.39
C ASP A 65 -24.29 -2.26 -0.37
N ASP A 66 -25.32 -2.30 -1.23
CA ASP A 66 -25.69 -3.46 -2.03
C ASP A 66 -25.17 -3.36 -3.48
N SER A 67 -24.48 -2.27 -3.83
CA SER A 67 -23.90 -2.08 -5.15
C SER A 67 -22.67 -2.99 -5.35
N PHE A 68 -22.74 -3.88 -6.34
CA PHE A 68 -21.62 -4.77 -6.69
C PHE A 68 -20.36 -4.04 -7.21
N VAL A 69 -20.45 -2.72 -7.45
CA VAL A 69 -19.33 -1.84 -7.84
C VAL A 69 -19.05 -0.75 -6.79
N GLN A 70 -19.52 -0.91 -5.56
CA GLN A 70 -19.37 0.10 -4.49
C GLN A 70 -17.90 0.48 -4.30
N LEU A 71 -17.01 -0.48 -4.11
CA LEU A 71 -15.58 -0.22 -3.88
C LEU A 71 -14.90 0.45 -5.09
N ASP A 72 -15.25 0.05 -6.31
CA ASP A 72 -14.78 0.73 -7.53
C ASP A 72 -15.26 2.18 -7.60
N ALA A 73 -16.51 2.45 -7.18
CA ALA A 73 -17.06 3.80 -7.16
C ALA A 73 -16.36 4.67 -6.10
N ILE A 74 -16.09 4.12 -4.92
CA ILE A 74 -15.28 4.79 -3.88
C ILE A 74 -13.87 5.09 -4.38
N ALA A 75 -13.25 4.14 -5.09
CA ALA A 75 -11.94 4.34 -5.71
C ALA A 75 -11.99 5.47 -6.77
N ALA A 76 -13.02 5.48 -7.62
CA ALA A 76 -13.22 6.48 -8.66
C ALA A 76 -13.45 7.90 -8.12
N LEU A 77 -14.14 8.06 -6.97
CA LEU A 77 -14.26 9.35 -6.28
C LEU A 77 -12.90 9.96 -5.94
N GLY A 78 -11.86 9.13 -5.73
CA GLY A 78 -10.48 9.57 -5.52
C GLY A 78 -9.87 10.38 -6.67
N SER A 79 -10.46 10.30 -7.88
CA SER A 79 -10.03 11.08 -9.06
C SER A 79 -10.66 12.47 -9.14
N TYR A 80 -11.69 12.76 -8.34
CA TYR A 80 -12.39 14.05 -8.31
C TYR A 80 -11.68 15.04 -7.39
N ARG A 81 -10.42 15.36 -7.72
CA ARG A 81 -9.60 16.30 -6.93
C ARG A 81 -10.25 17.68 -6.88
N LYS A 82 -10.15 18.34 -5.72
CA LYS A 82 -10.72 19.68 -5.45
C LYS A 82 -12.26 19.75 -5.53
N GLU A 83 -12.95 18.61 -5.61
CA GLU A 83 -14.41 18.57 -5.52
C GLU A 83 -14.85 18.30 -4.07
N GLU A 84 -15.40 19.31 -3.43
CA GLU A 84 -15.76 19.23 -2.00
C GLU A 84 -16.81 18.14 -1.73
N ARG A 85 -17.80 18.00 -2.61
CA ARG A 85 -18.81 16.94 -2.51
C ARG A 85 -18.19 15.53 -2.54
N ALA A 86 -17.11 15.33 -3.31
CA ALA A 86 -16.41 14.05 -3.34
C ALA A 86 -15.67 13.81 -2.02
N ARG A 87 -15.01 14.85 -1.48
CA ARG A 87 -14.35 14.82 -0.17
C ARG A 87 -15.34 14.50 0.95
N GLU A 88 -16.45 15.21 1.03
CA GLU A 88 -17.51 15.00 2.03
C GLU A 88 -18.10 13.59 1.95
N ALA A 89 -18.38 13.10 0.74
CA ALA A 89 -18.87 11.74 0.54
C ALA A 89 -17.85 10.68 1.01
N LEU A 90 -16.58 10.87 0.69
CA LEU A 90 -15.50 9.98 1.12
C LEU A 90 -15.30 10.03 2.65
N LEU A 91 -15.33 11.22 3.26
CA LEU A 91 -15.24 11.36 4.72
C LEU A 91 -16.42 10.67 5.42
N ALA A 92 -17.64 10.82 4.91
CA ALA A 92 -18.80 10.11 5.45
C ALA A 92 -18.63 8.58 5.36
N LEU A 93 -18.05 8.07 4.28
CA LEU A 93 -17.76 6.64 4.13
C LEU A 93 -16.62 6.16 5.04
N VAL A 94 -15.60 7.00 5.31
CA VAL A 94 -14.55 6.71 6.29
C VAL A 94 -15.16 6.56 7.69
N LEU A 95 -16.06 7.48 8.08
CA LEU A 95 -16.64 7.54 9.43
C LEU A 95 -17.78 6.52 9.66
N HIS A 96 -18.58 6.26 8.63
CA HIS A 96 -19.85 5.53 8.77
C HIS A 96 -20.01 4.37 7.79
N GLY A 97 -18.98 4.05 7.01
CA GLY A 97 -18.99 2.90 6.12
C GLY A 97 -19.23 1.60 6.89
N ARG A 98 -20.25 0.83 6.48
CA ARG A 98 -20.67 -0.42 7.14
C ARG A 98 -19.52 -1.42 7.24
N TRP A 99 -18.80 -1.61 6.13
CA TRP A 99 -17.74 -2.59 6.00
C TRP A 99 -16.35 -1.96 6.19
N ALA A 100 -15.41 -2.73 6.76
CA ALA A 100 -14.03 -2.25 6.95
C ALA A 100 -13.33 -1.97 5.60
N SER A 101 -13.59 -2.77 4.57
CA SER A 101 -13.13 -2.53 3.19
C SER A 101 -13.64 -1.21 2.59
N VAL A 102 -14.88 -0.82 2.90
CA VAL A 102 -15.45 0.48 2.49
C VAL A 102 -14.68 1.60 3.17
N ARG A 103 -14.43 1.50 4.48
CA ARG A 103 -13.69 2.53 5.24
C ARG A 103 -12.24 2.65 4.76
N SER A 104 -11.54 1.54 4.54
CA SER A 104 -10.14 1.56 4.08
C SER A 104 -10.00 2.13 2.67
N MET A 105 -10.86 1.69 1.72
CA MET A 105 -10.87 2.22 0.36
C MET A 105 -11.24 3.71 0.35
N ALA A 106 -12.20 4.11 1.17
CA ALA A 106 -12.57 5.52 1.33
C ALA A 106 -11.42 6.34 1.91
N SER A 107 -10.66 5.84 2.89
CA SER A 107 -9.48 6.52 3.44
C SER A 107 -8.41 6.76 2.38
N LYS A 108 -8.12 5.75 1.56
CA LYS A 108 -7.18 5.85 0.43
C LYS A 108 -7.64 6.87 -0.62
N SER A 109 -8.92 6.85 -0.99
CA SER A 109 -9.48 7.83 -1.91
C SER A 109 -9.52 9.23 -1.32
N LEU A 110 -9.86 9.36 -0.02
CA LEU A 110 -9.88 10.63 0.71
C LEU A 110 -8.49 11.27 0.72
N ALA A 111 -7.43 10.48 0.89
CA ALA A 111 -6.05 10.94 0.79
C ALA A 111 -5.69 11.53 -0.58
N ARG A 112 -6.31 11.05 -1.67
CA ARG A 112 -6.04 11.56 -3.03
C ARG A 112 -6.76 12.87 -3.31
N VAL A 113 -7.92 13.10 -2.71
CA VAL A 113 -8.70 14.33 -2.87
C VAL A 113 -8.33 15.40 -1.84
N SER A 114 -7.71 14.98 -0.73
CA SER A 114 -7.25 15.86 0.35
C SER A 114 -5.76 16.12 0.21
N GLU A 115 -5.36 17.37 0.02
CA GLU A 115 -3.95 17.74 -0.22
C GLU A 115 -3.14 17.95 1.08
N GLY A 116 -3.53 17.33 2.21
CA GLY A 116 -2.90 17.58 3.52
C GLY A 116 -2.99 16.44 4.54
N THR A 117 -2.58 16.73 5.78
CA THR A 117 -2.49 15.78 6.91
C THR A 117 -3.73 15.78 7.82
N GLU A 118 -4.77 16.53 7.48
CA GLU A 118 -5.96 16.76 8.32
C GLU A 118 -6.57 15.45 8.88
N TYR A 119 -6.68 14.43 8.05
CA TYR A 119 -7.28 13.15 8.42
C TYR A 119 -6.26 12.08 8.84
N LEU A 120 -4.97 12.43 8.96
CA LEU A 120 -3.92 11.46 9.26
C LEU A 120 -4.14 10.78 10.61
N SER A 121 -4.55 11.53 11.63
CA SER A 121 -4.82 10.98 12.97
C SER A 121 -5.95 9.94 12.92
N LEU A 122 -7.08 10.28 12.29
CA LEU A 122 -8.21 9.39 12.08
C LEU A 122 -7.80 8.12 11.31
N ILE A 123 -7.01 8.27 10.25
CA ILE A 123 -6.54 7.14 9.42
C ILE A 123 -5.57 6.25 10.20
N ASN A 124 -4.73 6.82 11.06
CA ASN A 124 -3.86 6.05 11.94
C ASN A 124 -4.68 5.18 12.90
N GLU A 125 -5.66 5.76 13.59
CA GLU A 125 -6.54 5.03 14.50
C GLU A 125 -7.29 3.90 13.78
N LEU A 126 -7.94 4.21 12.64
CA LEU A 126 -8.68 3.21 11.87
C LEU A 126 -7.79 2.06 11.40
N SER A 127 -6.55 2.34 11.01
CA SER A 127 -5.62 1.32 10.51
C SER A 127 -5.27 0.25 11.54
N HIS A 128 -5.32 0.57 12.85
CA HIS A 128 -5.06 -0.41 13.90
C HIS A 128 -6.16 -1.48 13.99
N SER A 129 -7.37 -1.17 13.51
CA SER A 129 -8.50 -2.10 13.46
C SER A 129 -8.57 -2.96 12.18
N ALA A 130 -7.71 -2.69 11.19
CA ALA A 130 -7.70 -3.40 9.91
C ALA A 130 -7.50 -4.90 10.13
N ARG A 131 -8.37 -5.74 9.58
CA ARG A 131 -8.31 -7.21 9.76
C ARG A 131 -7.71 -7.90 8.56
N HIS A 132 -7.94 -7.36 7.37
CA HIS A 132 -7.50 -7.94 6.12
C HIS A 132 -6.33 -7.14 5.53
N ILE A 133 -5.54 -7.81 4.70
CA ILE A 133 -4.30 -7.23 4.15
C ILE A 133 -4.58 -6.13 3.12
N ASP A 134 -5.66 -6.26 2.36
CA ASP A 134 -6.16 -5.23 1.44
C ASP A 134 -6.53 -3.93 2.18
N GLU A 135 -7.23 -4.04 3.30
CA GLU A 135 -7.54 -2.88 4.18
C GLU A 135 -6.25 -2.20 4.65
N THR A 136 -5.26 -3.00 5.09
CA THR A 136 -3.96 -2.50 5.55
C THR A 136 -3.20 -1.80 4.43
N ILE A 137 -3.22 -2.35 3.22
CA ILE A 137 -2.60 -1.74 2.04
C ILE A 137 -3.26 -0.41 1.73
N ASP A 138 -4.58 -0.33 1.79
CA ASP A 138 -5.30 0.92 1.53
C ASP A 138 -4.95 1.99 2.57
N TYR A 139 -4.88 1.64 3.86
CA TYR A 139 -4.42 2.55 4.91
C TYR A 139 -2.95 2.95 4.73
N LEU A 140 -2.05 2.04 4.36
CA LEU A 140 -0.65 2.37 4.07
C LEU A 140 -0.54 3.37 2.90
N VAL A 141 -1.34 3.19 1.84
CA VAL A 141 -1.38 4.15 0.72
C VAL A 141 -1.90 5.50 1.19
N ALA A 142 -2.96 5.51 2.01
CA ALA A 142 -3.52 6.75 2.56
C ALA A 142 -2.47 7.51 3.40
N LYS A 143 -1.81 6.81 4.33
CA LYS A 143 -0.73 7.35 5.15
C LYS A 143 0.44 7.83 4.30
N GLN A 144 0.88 7.08 3.31
CA GLN A 144 1.96 7.47 2.41
C GLN A 144 1.67 8.78 1.64
N ILE A 145 0.40 9.05 1.32
CA ILE A 145 0.00 10.28 0.63
C ILE A 145 -0.06 11.46 1.60
N MET A 146 -0.65 11.26 2.78
CA MET A 146 -0.87 12.33 3.77
C MET A 146 0.39 12.65 4.59
N ASP A 147 1.10 11.62 5.03
CA ASP A 147 2.28 11.68 5.90
C ASP A 147 3.56 11.65 5.08
N ARG A 148 3.99 12.81 4.61
CA ARG A 148 5.21 12.93 3.78
C ARG A 148 6.47 12.55 4.56
N SER A 149 6.53 12.87 5.85
CA SER A 149 7.67 12.55 6.73
C SER A 149 7.74 11.06 7.07
N GLY A 150 6.62 10.32 6.95
CA GLY A 150 6.58 8.88 7.12
C GLY A 150 6.59 8.43 8.58
N SER A 151 6.04 9.23 9.49
CA SER A 151 5.92 8.91 10.91
C SER A 151 5.27 7.54 11.18
N TYR A 152 4.34 7.10 10.32
CA TYR A 152 3.72 5.79 10.42
C TYR A 152 4.70 4.62 10.32
N LEU A 153 5.91 4.82 9.75
CA LEU A 153 6.94 3.79 9.65
C LEU A 153 7.55 3.46 11.01
N THR A 154 7.36 4.29 12.03
CA THR A 154 7.76 3.96 13.41
C THR A 154 6.98 2.76 13.97
N GLU A 155 5.83 2.42 13.40
CA GLU A 155 5.05 1.21 13.70
C GLU A 155 5.40 0.07 12.74
N PHE A 156 6.67 -0.03 12.32
CA PHE A 156 7.13 -1.00 11.33
C PHE A 156 6.77 -2.45 11.72
N PHE A 157 6.88 -2.83 12.99
CA PHE A 157 6.60 -4.20 13.46
C PHE A 157 5.20 -4.42 14.05
N ILE A 158 4.26 -3.47 13.92
CA ILE A 158 2.91 -3.60 14.52
C ILE A 158 2.18 -4.89 14.14
N SER A 159 2.44 -5.46 12.96
CA SER A 159 1.82 -6.72 12.54
C SER A 159 2.31 -7.95 13.32
N ILE A 160 3.48 -7.87 13.96
CA ILE A 160 3.97 -8.88 14.92
C ILE A 160 3.14 -8.79 16.19
N ASP A 161 3.00 -7.59 16.77
CA ASP A 161 2.21 -7.35 17.99
C ASP A 161 0.74 -7.76 17.82
N GLN A 162 0.21 -7.62 16.61
CA GLN A 162 -1.15 -8.04 16.25
C GLN A 162 -1.29 -9.55 15.97
N GLY A 163 -0.20 -10.34 16.05
CA GLY A 163 -0.23 -11.78 15.79
C GLY A 163 -0.66 -12.15 14.37
N ARG A 164 -0.31 -11.32 13.37
CA ARG A 164 -0.73 -11.54 11.97
C ARG A 164 -0.02 -12.74 11.35
N SER A 165 -0.60 -13.35 10.33
CA SER A 165 0.01 -14.51 9.64
C SER A 165 1.28 -14.13 8.86
N PRO A 166 2.17 -15.12 8.56
CA PRO A 166 3.37 -14.88 7.76
C PRO A 166 3.09 -14.19 6.42
N THR A 167 2.08 -14.63 5.67
CA THR A 167 1.69 -14.03 4.38
C THR A 167 1.25 -12.57 4.53
N PHE A 168 0.54 -12.23 5.61
CA PHE A 168 0.15 -10.86 5.90
C PHE A 168 1.39 -9.99 6.11
N ARG A 169 2.33 -10.46 6.95
CA ARG A 169 3.55 -9.70 7.28
C ARG A 169 4.46 -9.53 6.06
N GLN A 170 4.70 -10.59 5.28
CA GLN A 170 5.43 -10.51 4.01
C GLN A 170 4.84 -9.46 3.07
N THR A 171 3.52 -9.50 2.86
CA THR A 171 2.83 -8.55 1.98
C THR A 171 3.00 -7.12 2.47
N ARG A 172 2.80 -6.90 3.78
CA ARG A 172 2.95 -5.58 4.40
C ARG A 172 4.37 -5.03 4.23
N TYR A 173 5.40 -5.82 4.51
CA TYR A 173 6.80 -5.41 4.35
C TYR A 173 7.15 -5.13 2.89
N ALA A 174 6.72 -5.98 1.96
CA ALA A 174 6.94 -5.78 0.54
C ALA A 174 6.29 -4.50 0.01
N VAL A 175 5.08 -4.17 0.48
CA VAL A 175 4.38 -2.92 0.15
C VAL A 175 5.13 -1.71 0.68
N ILE A 176 5.59 -1.75 1.94
CA ILE A 176 6.41 -0.68 2.54
C ILE A 176 7.71 -0.48 1.73
N ALA A 177 8.40 -1.56 1.38
CA ALA A 177 9.62 -1.51 0.56
C ALA A 177 9.35 -0.86 -0.81
N SER A 178 8.24 -1.22 -1.46
CA SER A 178 7.83 -0.64 -2.74
C SER A 178 7.45 0.85 -2.64
N MET A 179 6.88 1.29 -1.51
CA MET A 179 6.49 2.70 -1.30
C MET A 179 7.71 3.60 -1.05
N ILE A 180 8.73 3.07 -0.37
CA ILE A 180 9.98 3.78 -0.11
C ILE A 180 10.86 3.82 -1.38
N LYS A 181 10.68 2.85 -2.28
CA LYS A 181 11.41 2.72 -3.57
C LYS A 181 12.90 2.44 -3.38
N PHE A 182 13.23 1.49 -2.50
CA PHE A 182 14.60 0.96 -2.46
C PHE A 182 14.98 0.29 -3.80
N ASP A 183 16.28 0.29 -4.08
CA ASP A 183 16.84 -0.33 -5.28
C ASP A 183 16.70 -1.86 -5.27
N SER A 184 17.11 -2.50 -6.37
CA SER A 184 17.09 -3.96 -6.50
C SER A 184 18.03 -4.66 -5.50
N PRO A 185 17.68 -5.90 -5.09
CA PRO A 185 16.49 -6.67 -5.48
C PRO A 185 15.26 -6.29 -4.66
N ARG A 186 14.07 -6.39 -5.25
CA ARG A 186 12.81 -6.08 -4.54
C ARG A 186 12.53 -7.13 -3.48
N LEU A 187 12.19 -6.72 -2.25
CA LEU A 187 11.82 -7.64 -1.16
C LEU A 187 10.71 -8.64 -1.57
N ALA A 188 9.74 -8.20 -2.37
CA ALA A 188 8.69 -9.06 -2.92
C ALA A 188 9.25 -10.27 -3.70
N LEU A 189 10.32 -10.08 -4.48
CA LEU A 189 10.95 -11.15 -5.26
C LEU A 189 11.69 -12.15 -4.37
N ILE A 190 12.27 -11.67 -3.27
CA ILE A 190 12.93 -12.54 -2.29
C ILE A 190 11.89 -13.45 -1.62
N TYR A 191 10.76 -12.88 -1.18
CA TYR A 191 9.65 -13.64 -0.62
C TYR A 191 9.03 -14.60 -1.64
N GLU A 192 8.86 -14.20 -2.90
CA GLU A 192 8.38 -15.07 -3.97
C GLU A 192 9.25 -16.32 -4.10
N ARG A 193 10.58 -16.15 -4.20
CA ARG A 193 11.53 -17.26 -4.29
C ARG A 193 11.46 -18.18 -3.07
N MET A 194 11.41 -17.59 -1.88
CA MET A 194 11.30 -18.34 -0.63
C MET A 194 9.98 -19.15 -0.58
N ASN A 195 8.86 -18.55 -0.97
CA ASN A 195 7.55 -19.21 -1.00
C ASN A 195 7.47 -20.32 -2.07
N LEU A 196 8.26 -20.24 -3.14
CA LEU A 196 8.44 -21.32 -4.12
C LEU A 196 9.33 -22.47 -3.60
N GLY A 197 9.82 -22.38 -2.37
CA GLY A 197 10.69 -23.40 -1.77
C GLY A 197 12.13 -23.37 -2.27
N ASN A 198 12.55 -22.28 -2.92
CA ASN A 198 13.95 -22.13 -3.34
C ASN A 198 14.83 -21.94 -2.11
N LYS A 199 15.67 -22.94 -1.79
CA LYS A 199 16.59 -22.88 -0.64
C LYS A 199 17.64 -21.78 -0.73
N ASP A 200 17.88 -21.26 -1.93
CA ASP A 200 18.86 -20.22 -2.24
C ASP A 200 18.20 -18.84 -2.45
N TYR A 201 17.00 -18.63 -1.91
CA TYR A 201 16.25 -17.38 -2.07
C TYR A 201 17.03 -16.14 -1.61
N LEU A 202 17.95 -16.31 -0.64
CA LEU A 202 18.68 -15.23 0.02
C LEU A 202 20.01 -14.87 -0.66
N SER A 203 20.67 -15.81 -1.34
CA SER A 203 22.04 -15.64 -1.83
C SER A 203 22.19 -14.51 -2.84
N THR A 204 21.22 -14.36 -3.74
CA THR A 204 21.24 -13.31 -4.77
C THR A 204 21.20 -11.94 -4.11
N PHE A 205 20.26 -11.73 -3.17
CA PHE A 205 20.19 -10.50 -2.39
C PHE A 205 21.47 -10.24 -1.60
N LEU A 206 21.97 -11.26 -0.87
CA LEU A 206 23.18 -11.08 -0.07
C LEU A 206 24.40 -10.78 -0.92
N SER A 207 24.50 -11.35 -2.13
CA SER A 207 25.62 -11.09 -3.04
C SER A 207 25.62 -9.65 -3.54
N GLU A 208 24.44 -9.10 -3.83
CA GLU A 208 24.27 -7.69 -4.18
C GLU A 208 24.52 -6.78 -2.97
N ALA A 209 24.23 -7.24 -1.76
CA ALA A 209 24.39 -6.50 -0.51
C ALA A 209 25.82 -6.48 0.06
N ARG A 210 26.80 -7.08 -0.64
CA ARG A 210 28.22 -7.10 -0.23
C ARG A 210 28.90 -5.73 -0.36
N ASP A 211 28.25 -4.76 -0.98
CA ASP A 211 28.69 -3.36 -0.95
C ASP A 211 28.67 -2.76 0.46
N LEU A 212 27.93 -3.36 1.41
CA LEU A 212 28.01 -3.02 2.83
C LEU A 212 29.01 -3.94 3.56
N ALA A 213 30.09 -3.36 4.08
CA ALA A 213 31.21 -4.11 4.68
C ALA A 213 30.79 -5.09 5.80
N LEU A 214 29.80 -4.72 6.61
CA LEU A 214 29.27 -5.60 7.67
C LEU A 214 28.59 -6.86 7.10
N ILE A 215 27.92 -6.76 5.94
CA ILE A 215 27.31 -7.90 5.25
C ILE A 215 28.40 -8.73 4.58
N ASP A 216 29.38 -8.12 3.92
CA ASP A 216 30.48 -8.84 3.27
C ASP A 216 31.26 -9.70 4.29
N LEU A 217 31.63 -9.11 5.43
CA LEU A 217 32.34 -9.81 6.50
C LEU A 217 31.55 -10.97 7.11
N ASN A 218 30.22 -10.87 7.14
CA ASN A 218 29.33 -11.85 7.76
C ASN A 218 28.56 -12.71 6.73
N TYR A 219 28.86 -12.63 5.44
CA TYR A 219 28.08 -13.23 4.35
C TYR A 219 27.70 -14.69 4.62
N SER A 220 28.69 -15.55 4.85
CA SER A 220 28.47 -16.98 5.12
C SER A 220 27.77 -17.22 6.45
N LYS A 221 27.99 -16.37 7.45
CA LYS A 221 27.32 -16.47 8.75
C LYS A 221 25.84 -16.15 8.61
N ILE A 222 25.47 -15.13 7.84
CA ILE A 222 24.06 -14.77 7.60
C ILE A 222 23.32 -15.95 6.97
N LEU A 223 23.89 -16.58 5.94
CA LEU A 223 23.29 -17.78 5.34
C LEU A 223 23.10 -18.90 6.37
N ASN A 224 24.09 -19.15 7.22
CA ASN A 224 24.00 -20.16 8.27
C ASN A 224 22.97 -19.81 9.36
N TRP A 225 22.86 -18.54 9.76
CA TRP A 225 21.88 -18.07 10.73
C TRP A 225 20.45 -18.25 10.20
N PHE A 226 20.20 -17.93 8.93
CA PHE A 226 18.89 -18.18 8.30
C PHE A 226 18.56 -19.66 8.16
N ALA A 227 19.55 -20.50 7.83
CA ALA A 227 19.37 -21.94 7.76
C ALA A 227 19.12 -22.58 9.13
N GLY A 228 19.75 -22.05 10.19
CA GLY A 228 19.66 -22.54 11.56
C GLY A 228 18.57 -21.90 12.43
N GLY A 229 17.95 -20.82 11.98
CA GLY A 229 16.97 -20.06 12.77
C GLY A 229 17.59 -19.21 13.89
N ASP A 230 18.84 -18.78 13.75
CA ASP A 230 19.55 -17.95 14.73
C ASP A 230 19.15 -16.47 14.57
N TRP A 231 17.93 -16.17 14.99
CA TRP A 231 17.33 -14.84 14.86
C TRP A 231 18.00 -13.78 15.73
N GLU A 232 18.57 -14.18 16.86
CA GLU A 232 19.33 -13.27 17.73
C GLU A 232 20.57 -12.72 17.02
N ALA A 233 21.32 -13.58 16.32
CA ALA A 233 22.49 -13.16 15.57
C ALA A 233 22.13 -12.27 14.37
N VAL A 234 21.06 -12.61 13.63
CA VAL A 234 20.54 -11.77 12.54
C VAL A 234 20.12 -10.41 13.08
N ARG A 235 19.33 -10.37 14.15
CA ARG A 235 18.90 -9.13 14.80
C ARG A 235 20.11 -8.28 15.21
N THR A 236 21.07 -8.87 15.90
CA THR A 236 22.27 -8.16 16.39
C THR A 236 23.02 -7.49 15.23
N LEU A 237 23.26 -8.19 14.13
CA LEU A 237 23.88 -7.62 12.93
C LEU A 237 23.04 -6.45 12.37
N CYS A 238 21.73 -6.65 12.25
CA CYS A 238 20.83 -5.65 11.68
C CYS A 238 20.77 -4.38 12.52
N ILE A 239 20.75 -4.51 13.85
CA ILE A 239 20.79 -3.37 14.78
C ILE A 239 22.14 -2.65 14.67
N GLN A 240 23.26 -3.37 14.58
CA GLN A 240 24.57 -2.75 14.39
C GLN A 240 24.63 -1.92 13.09
N ILE A 241 24.08 -2.44 11.99
CA ILE A 241 23.96 -1.68 10.74
C ILE A 241 23.14 -0.41 10.96
N LEU A 242 21.96 -0.53 11.59
CA LEU A 242 21.05 0.61 11.82
C LEU A 242 21.69 1.68 12.70
N GLU A 243 22.28 1.30 13.83
CA GLU A 243 22.94 2.22 14.77
C GLU A 243 24.09 2.98 14.09
N GLY A 244 24.86 2.31 13.23
CA GLY A 244 25.94 2.92 12.44
C GLY A 244 25.49 3.75 11.24
N SER A 245 24.20 3.75 10.88
CA SER A 245 23.69 4.42 9.68
C SER A 245 23.13 5.82 9.99
N ASP A 246 23.80 6.90 9.56
CA ASP A 246 23.23 8.25 9.61
C ASP A 246 22.32 8.52 8.39
N VAL A 247 21.02 8.50 8.65
CA VAL A 247 19.95 8.76 7.68
C VAL A 247 19.09 9.98 8.06
N SER A 248 19.56 10.79 9.01
CA SER A 248 18.84 11.96 9.55
C SER A 248 18.49 13.02 8.49
N PHE A 249 19.21 13.01 7.35
CA PHE A 249 18.94 13.87 6.20
C PHE A 249 17.60 13.58 5.49
N ASN A 250 16.99 12.42 5.74
CA ASN A 250 15.73 12.00 5.16
C ASN A 250 14.79 11.53 6.29
N GLU A 251 13.82 12.37 6.64
CA GLU A 251 12.87 12.10 7.74
C GLU A 251 12.18 10.74 7.59
N ARG A 252 11.88 10.29 6.36
CA ARG A 252 11.25 8.99 6.15
C ARG A 252 12.17 7.84 6.50
N TYR A 253 13.45 7.96 6.17
CA TYR A 253 14.46 6.97 6.52
C TYR A 253 14.70 6.96 8.03
N ASP A 254 14.67 8.13 8.66
CA ASP A 254 14.81 8.27 10.11
C ASP A 254 13.64 7.61 10.87
N HIS A 255 12.38 7.89 10.48
CA HIS A 255 11.21 7.23 11.07
C HIS A 255 11.21 5.71 10.84
N LEU A 256 11.65 5.26 9.67
CA LEU A 256 11.82 3.82 9.39
C LEU A 256 12.90 3.21 10.28
N LYS A 257 14.06 3.85 10.42
CA LYS A 257 15.14 3.43 11.31
C LYS A 257 14.63 3.30 12.75
N ILE A 258 13.89 4.30 13.25
CA ILE A 258 13.26 4.28 14.57
C ILE A 258 12.32 3.06 14.70
N GLY A 259 11.49 2.80 13.69
CA GLY A 259 10.59 1.64 13.67
C GLY A 259 11.32 0.30 13.70
N LEU A 260 12.41 0.16 12.95
CA LEU A 260 13.22 -1.06 12.91
C LEU A 260 13.99 -1.27 14.21
N LEU A 261 14.51 -0.21 14.83
CA LEU A 261 15.26 -0.29 16.10
C LEU A 261 14.40 -0.81 17.27
N LYS A 262 13.06 -0.75 17.17
CA LYS A 262 12.16 -1.39 18.16
C LYS A 262 12.41 -2.89 18.29
N ALA A 263 12.92 -3.57 17.25
CA ALA A 263 13.28 -4.99 17.33
C ALA A 263 14.27 -5.31 18.47
N LYS A 264 15.09 -4.34 18.90
CA LYS A 264 16.04 -4.47 20.01
C LYS A 264 15.38 -4.81 21.34
N THR A 265 14.16 -4.32 21.56
CA THR A 265 13.43 -4.48 22.84
C THR A 265 12.28 -5.47 22.76
N MET A 266 11.91 -5.90 21.55
CA MET A 266 10.87 -6.89 21.36
C MET A 266 11.40 -8.30 21.70
N ASP A 267 10.51 -9.15 22.18
CA ASP A 267 10.80 -10.57 22.39
C ASP A 267 11.23 -11.21 21.06
N ILE A 268 12.37 -11.90 21.03
CA ILE A 268 12.89 -12.50 19.81
C ILE A 268 12.01 -13.70 19.37
N GLU A 269 11.34 -14.36 20.32
CA GLU A 269 10.51 -15.54 20.08
C GLU A 269 9.25 -15.24 19.25
N VAL A 270 8.83 -13.97 19.17
CA VAL A 270 7.69 -13.57 18.32
C VAL A 270 8.08 -13.31 16.87
N PHE A 271 9.38 -13.25 16.57
CA PHE A 271 9.87 -13.09 15.20
C PHE A 271 10.00 -14.44 14.52
N ASP A 272 9.73 -14.46 13.23
CA ASP A 272 10.10 -15.58 12.37
C ASP A 272 10.95 -15.12 11.18
N ILE A 273 11.21 -16.06 10.27
CA ILE A 273 12.01 -15.84 9.07
C ILE A 273 11.50 -14.69 8.20
N GLN A 274 10.19 -14.38 8.21
CA GLN A 274 9.63 -13.30 7.41
C GLN A 274 10.08 -11.95 7.95
N ASP A 275 10.01 -11.79 9.26
CA ASP A 275 10.36 -10.56 9.96
C ASP A 275 11.87 -10.35 9.94
N MET A 276 12.66 -11.42 10.12
CA MET A 276 14.12 -11.37 10.04
C MET A 276 14.62 -11.03 8.64
N LEU A 277 13.98 -11.57 7.60
CA LEU A 277 14.29 -11.20 6.22
C LEU A 277 13.96 -9.73 5.94
N ALA A 278 12.80 -9.24 6.41
CA ALA A 278 12.46 -7.83 6.29
C ALA A 278 13.49 -6.96 7.05
N LEU A 279 13.78 -7.27 8.31
CA LEU A 279 14.74 -6.53 9.12
C LEU A 279 16.10 -6.44 8.42
N LEU A 280 16.63 -7.56 7.93
CA LEU A 280 17.88 -7.57 7.16
C LEU A 280 17.82 -6.70 5.90
N TYR A 281 16.75 -6.85 5.11
CA TYR A 281 16.54 -6.09 3.87
C TYR A 281 16.51 -4.58 4.12
N PHE A 282 15.74 -4.14 5.11
CA PHE A 282 15.59 -2.72 5.43
C PHE A 282 16.83 -2.15 6.12
N SER A 283 17.48 -2.90 7.02
CA SER A 283 18.77 -2.50 7.61
C SER A 283 19.84 -2.29 6.55
N TYR A 284 19.98 -3.23 5.61
CA TYR A 284 20.87 -3.07 4.46
C TYR A 284 20.52 -1.81 3.65
N SER A 285 19.25 -1.65 3.29
CA SER A 285 18.78 -0.56 2.45
C SER A 285 19.08 0.80 3.06
N LEU A 286 18.91 0.96 4.38
CA LEU A 286 19.29 2.17 5.09
C LEU A 286 20.81 2.35 5.20
N GLY A 287 21.54 1.27 5.49
CA GLY A 287 23.01 1.31 5.59
C GLY A 287 23.72 1.65 4.29
N LYS A 288 23.14 1.27 3.15
CA LYS A 288 23.61 1.67 1.82
C LYS A 288 23.34 3.15 1.52
N ASN A 289 22.26 3.70 2.06
CA ASN A 289 21.79 5.06 1.79
C ASN A 289 22.22 6.06 2.87
N VAL A 290 23.34 5.82 3.55
CA VAL A 290 23.93 6.78 4.48
C VAL A 290 24.55 7.96 3.74
N ARG A 291 24.62 9.12 4.38
CA ARG A 291 25.51 10.19 3.88
C ARG A 291 26.96 9.73 4.00
N GLN A 292 27.70 9.84 2.90
CA GLN A 292 29.17 9.82 2.93
C GLN A 292 29.70 11.15 3.46
#